data_AF-A0A562LN18-F1
#
_entry.id   AF-A0A562LN18-F1
#
_cell.length_a   1.000
_cell.length_b   1.000
_cell.length_c   1.000
_cell.angle_alpha   90.00
_cell.angle_beta   90.00
_cell.angle_gamma   90.00
#
_symmetry.space_group_name_H-M   'P 1'
#
loop_
_entity.id
_entity.type
_entity.pdbx_description
1 polymer ?
#
loop_
_entity_poly.entity_id
_entity_poly.type
_entity_poly.pdbx_seq_one_letter_code
_entity_poly.pdbx_strand_id
1 'polypeptide(L)'
;MIPKLPVEAVRRAMSEGDWEASSNLLATHDAAVQRTLESATLTAEDLSQWQSLLVEQLELLAELQVARDQTGQRLREMAQQRRGMNAYLRGALG
;
A
#
# COMPACT_ATOMS: atom_id res chain seq x y z
N MET A 1 2.30 -8.21 -24.10
CA MET A 1 1.05 -8.11 -23.32
C MET A 1 1.38 -7.36 -22.04
N ILE A 2 0.59 -6.34 -21.69
CA ILE A 2 0.85 -5.48 -20.53
C ILE A 2 0.41 -6.22 -19.25
N PRO A 3 1.25 -6.25 -18.18
CA PRO A 3 0.88 -6.89 -16.92
C PRO A 3 -0.31 -6.19 -16.26
N LYS A 4 -1.25 -6.98 -15.75
CA LYS A 4 -2.41 -6.47 -15.02
C LYS A 4 -2.07 -6.32 -13.54
N LEU A 5 -2.38 -5.16 -12.96
CA LEU A 5 -2.18 -4.90 -11.54
C LEU A 5 -3.05 -5.85 -10.69
N PRO A 6 -2.48 -6.61 -9.73
CA PRO A 6 -3.24 -7.53 -8.88
C PRO A 6 -3.94 -6.80 -7.72
N VAL A 7 -4.67 -5.71 -8.01
CA VAL A 7 -5.23 -4.80 -7.00
C VAL A 7 -6.09 -5.50 -5.96
N GLU A 8 -6.98 -6.40 -6.38
CA GLU A 8 -7.89 -7.12 -5.47
C GLU A 8 -7.13 -8.08 -4.53
N ALA A 9 -6.08 -8.73 -5.03
CA ALA A 9 -5.25 -9.61 -4.22
C ALA A 9 -4.42 -8.81 -3.20
N VAL A 10 -3.89 -7.65 -3.60
CA VAL A 10 -3.16 -6.74 -2.71
C VAL A 10 -4.08 -6.21 -1.61
N ARG A 11 -5.27 -5.69 -1.97
CA ARG A 11 -6.27 -5.21 -1.01
C ARG A 11 -6.67 -6.30 -0.02
N ARG A 12 -6.88 -7.53 -0.49
CA ARG A 12 -7.20 -8.67 0.36
C ARG A 12 -6.08 -8.98 1.35
N ALA A 13 -4.85 -9.12 0.90
CA ALA A 13 -3.69 -9.39 1.76
C ALA A 13 -3.52 -8.31 2.84
N MET A 14 -3.68 -7.03 2.47
CA MET A 14 -3.67 -5.93 3.43
C MET A 14 -4.81 -6.03 4.47
N SER A 15 -6.02 -6.39 4.04
CA SER A 15 -7.18 -6.53 4.94
C SER A 15 -7.03 -7.68 5.95
N GLU A 16 -6.31 -8.72 5.56
CA GLU A 16 -5.98 -9.87 6.40
C GLU A 16 -4.75 -9.59 7.31
N GLY A 17 -4.09 -8.44 7.15
CA GLY A 17 -2.87 -8.06 7.88
C GLY A 17 -1.61 -8.75 7.37
N ASP A 18 -1.69 -9.46 6.24
CA ASP A 18 -0.58 -10.13 5.58
C ASP A 18 0.20 -9.16 4.68
N TRP A 19 0.97 -8.30 5.35
CA TRP A 19 1.80 -7.29 4.67
C TRP A 19 2.91 -7.91 3.82
N GLU A 20 3.39 -9.10 4.20
CA GLU A 20 4.41 -9.83 3.44
C GLU A 20 3.85 -10.35 2.12
N ALA A 21 2.67 -10.98 2.13
CA ALA A 21 1.99 -11.41 0.91
C ALA A 21 1.66 -10.21 0.00
N SER A 22 1.18 -9.11 0.58
CA SER A 22 0.94 -7.86 -0.16
C SER A 22 2.22 -7.34 -0.84
N SER A 23 3.35 -7.35 -0.12
CA SER A 23 4.64 -6.91 -0.66
C SER A 23 5.13 -7.83 -1.79
N ASN A 24 4.99 -9.14 -1.63
CA ASN A 24 5.39 -10.12 -2.64
C ASN A 24 4.57 -9.99 -3.93
N LEU A 25 3.27 -9.72 -3.82
CA LEU A 25 2.40 -9.46 -4.97
C LEU A 25 2.85 -8.23 -5.76
N LEU A 26 3.19 -7.13 -5.07
CA LEU A 26 3.68 -5.91 -5.69
C LEU A 26 5.05 -6.09 -6.34
N ALA A 27 5.98 -6.77 -5.66
CA ALA A 27 7.31 -7.06 -6.20
C ALA A 27 7.24 -7.95 -7.46
N THR A 28 6.34 -8.94 -7.46
CA THR A 28 6.10 -9.81 -8.62
C THR A 28 5.53 -9.02 -9.80
N HIS A 29 4.58 -8.11 -9.53
CA HIS A 29 4.03 -7.22 -10.56
C HIS A 29 5.09 -6.29 -11.14
N ASP A 30 5.91 -5.67 -10.29
CA ASP A 30 7.00 -4.78 -10.72
C ASP A 30 8.01 -5.50 -11.63
N ALA A 31 8.43 -6.71 -11.23
CA ALA A 31 9.31 -7.54 -12.07
C ALA A 31 8.68 -7.90 -13.42
N ALA A 32 7.35 -8.11 -13.47
CA ALA A 32 6.63 -8.35 -14.71
C ALA A 32 6.55 -7.10 -15.60
N VAL A 33 6.34 -5.93 -15.01
CA VAL A 33 6.35 -4.64 -15.70
C VAL A 33 7.72 -4.37 -16.30
N GLN A 34 8.79 -4.50 -15.51
CA GLN A 34 10.17 -4.31 -15.98
C GLN A 34 10.50 -5.23 -17.16
N ARG A 35 10.22 -6.53 -17.03
CA ARG A 35 10.44 -7.50 -18.11
C ARG A 35 9.67 -7.16 -19.39
N THR A 36 8.45 -6.65 -19.24
CA THR A 36 7.63 -6.24 -20.38
C THR A 36 8.21 -5.00 -21.04
N LEU A 37 8.68 -4.02 -20.27
CA LEU A 37 9.31 -2.80 -20.81
C LEU A 37 10.65 -3.10 -21.52
N GLU A 38 11.46 -4.01 -20.96
CA GLU A 38 12.75 -4.42 -21.55
C GLU A 38 12.59 -5.13 -22.90
N SER A 39 11.47 -5.83 -23.11
CA SER A 39 11.22 -6.64 -24.30
C SER A 39 10.26 -5.99 -25.30
N ALA A 40 9.61 -4.87 -24.93
CA ALA A 40 8.59 -4.24 -25.76
C ALA A 40 9.18 -3.16 -26.68
N THR A 41 8.74 -3.20 -27.95
CA THR A 41 8.73 -1.99 -28.78
C THR A 41 7.42 -1.27 -28.51
N LEU A 42 7.46 -0.13 -27.82
CA LEU A 42 6.26 0.63 -27.48
C LEU A 42 5.58 1.17 -28.74
N THR A 43 4.40 0.66 -29.04
CA THR A 43 3.56 1.18 -30.13
C THR A 43 2.61 2.26 -29.61
N ALA A 44 2.09 3.10 -30.52
CA ALA A 44 1.07 4.09 -30.16
C ALA A 44 -0.22 3.45 -29.62
N GLU A 45 -0.51 2.20 -30.02
CA GLU A 45 -1.68 1.44 -29.59
C GLU A 45 -1.54 0.97 -28.13
N ASP A 46 -0.32 0.59 -27.72
CA ASP A 46 0.01 0.18 -26.35
C ASP A 46 0.01 1.36 -25.36
N LEU A 47 0.22 2.59 -25.83
CA LEU A 47 0.33 3.78 -24.98
C LEU A 47 -0.90 3.95 -24.08
N SER A 48 -2.10 3.73 -24.63
CA SER A 48 -3.37 3.85 -23.88
C SER A 48 -3.48 2.84 -22.74
N GLN A 49 -2.99 1.61 -22.94
CA GLN A 49 -3.01 0.55 -21.96
C GLN A 49 -1.96 0.78 -20.87
N TRP A 50 -0.77 1.26 -21.23
CA TRP A 50 0.25 1.66 -20.26
C TRP A 50 -0.20 2.85 -19.40
N GLN A 51 -0.88 3.82 -20.01
CA GLN A 51 -1.44 4.95 -19.29
C GLN A 51 -2.55 4.51 -18.32
N SER A 52 -3.38 3.55 -18.73
CA SER A 52 -4.38 2.94 -17.84
C SER A 52 -3.73 2.24 -16.65
N LEU A 53 -2.67 1.44 -16.89
CA LEU A 53 -1.92 0.79 -15.82
C LEU A 53 -1.29 1.79 -14.85
N LEU A 54 -0.76 2.90 -15.34
CA LEU A 54 -0.19 3.95 -14.50
C LEU A 54 -1.26 4.59 -13.60
N VAL A 55 -2.46 4.84 -14.14
CA VAL A 55 -3.58 5.36 -13.34
C VAL A 55 -3.95 4.38 -12.23
N GLU A 56 -4.12 3.10 -12.54
CA GLU A 56 -4.41 2.06 -11.53
C GLU A 56 -3.33 2.00 -10.43
N GLN A 57 -2.06 2.14 -10.79
CA GLN A 57 -0.94 2.16 -9.83
C GLN A 57 -0.97 3.40 -8.93
N LEU A 58 -1.30 4.58 -9.48
CA LEU A 58 -1.43 5.81 -8.70
C LEU A 58 -2.62 5.76 -7.74
N GLU A 59 -3.74 5.17 -8.16
CA GLU A 59 -4.91 4.96 -7.29
C GLU A 59 -4.56 4.03 -6.11
N LEU A 60 -3.91 2.90 -6.37
CA LEU A 60 -3.46 2.00 -5.31
C LEU A 60 -2.45 2.68 -4.37
N LEU A 61 -1.55 3.50 -4.90
CA LEU A 61 -0.61 4.27 -4.07
C LEU A 61 -1.34 5.25 -3.13
N ALA A 62 -2.39 5.92 -3.62
CA ALA A 62 -3.22 6.80 -2.80
C ALA A 62 -3.92 6.02 -1.68
N GLU A 63 -4.46 4.83 -1.97
CA GLU A 63 -5.06 3.95 -0.95
C GLU A 63 -4.05 3.55 0.13
N LEU A 64 -2.84 3.18 -0.26
CA LEU A 64 -1.76 2.83 0.66
C LEU A 64 -1.36 4.00 1.56
N GLN A 65 -1.30 5.21 1.01
CA GLN A 65 -1.01 6.42 1.78
C GLN A 65 -2.10 6.69 2.83
N VAL A 66 -3.37 6.56 2.46
CA VAL A 66 -4.49 6.70 3.39
C VAL A 66 -4.42 5.65 4.51
N ALA A 67 -4.16 4.39 4.16
CA ALA A 67 -4.04 3.31 5.15
C ALA A 67 -2.88 3.56 6.15
N ARG A 68 -1.72 4.02 5.64
CA ARG A 68 -0.57 4.41 6.46
C ARG A 68 -0.92 5.56 7.40
N ASP A 69 -1.56 6.60 6.90
CA ASP A 69 -1.86 7.80 7.68
C ASP A 69 -2.87 7.52 8.79
N GLN A 70 -3.89 6.70 8.52
CA GLN A 70 -4.83 6.20 9.52
C GLN A 70 -4.14 5.37 10.60
N THR A 71 -3.23 4.48 10.20
CA THR A 71 -2.45 3.67 11.14
C THR A 71 -1.56 4.55 12.03
N GLY A 72 -0.89 5.54 11.44
CA GLY A 72 -0.08 6.52 12.18
C GLY A 72 -0.91 7.35 13.16
N GLN A 73 -2.13 7.73 12.80
CA GLN A 73 -3.05 8.41 13.70
C GLN A 73 -3.43 7.54 14.90
N ARG A 74 -3.84 6.29 14.67
CA ARG A 74 -4.20 5.34 15.74
C ARG A 74 -3.05 5.11 16.71
N LEU A 75 -1.82 4.99 16.21
CA LEU A 75 -0.62 4.85 17.05
C LEU A 75 -0.40 6.08 17.94
N ARG A 76 -0.61 7.30 17.41
CA ARG A 76 -0.52 8.54 18.21
C ARG A 76 -1.58 8.60 19.31
N GLU A 77 -2.81 8.22 18.99
CA GLU A 77 -3.91 8.15 19.96
C GLU A 77 -3.60 7.16 21.08
N MET A 78 -3.13 5.95 20.76
CA MET A 78 -2.70 4.95 21.75
C MET A 78 -1.56 5.48 22.64
N ALA A 79 -0.56 6.14 22.05
CA ALA A 79 0.54 6.73 22.82
C ALA A 79 0.07 7.83 23.77
N GLN A 80 -0.90 8.65 23.35
CA GLN A 80 -1.51 9.67 24.20
C GLN A 80 -2.32 9.05 25.35
N GLN A 81 -3.14 8.04 25.07
CA GLN A 81 -3.91 7.31 26.08
C GLN A 81 -2.98 6.66 27.13
N ARG A 82 -1.89 6.02 26.69
CA ARG A 82 -0.90 5.43 27.59
C ARG A 82 -0.24 6.47 28.51
N ARG A 83 0.09 7.65 27.97
CA ARG A 83 0.63 8.77 28.78
C ARG A 83 -0.39 9.28 29.80
N GLY A 84 -1.66 9.44 29.41
CA GLY A 84 -2.73 9.86 30.30
C GLY A 84 -2.98 8.87 31.44
N MET A 85 -3.03 7.58 31.14
CA MET A 85 -3.16 6.51 32.13
C MET A 85 -1.99 6.51 33.13
N ASN A 86 -0.75 6.63 32.64
CA ASN A 86 0.44 6.70 33.50
C ASN A 86 0.44 7.94 34.41
N ALA A 87 -0.04 9.09 33.91
CA ALA A 87 -0.16 10.32 34.70
C ALA A 87 -1.23 10.16 35.81
N TYR A 88 -2.38 9.56 35.48
CA TYR A 88 -3.43 9.25 36.45
C TYR A 88 -2.94 8.31 37.55
N LEU A 89 -2.28 7.20 37.18
CA LEU A 89 -1.73 6.25 38.15
C LEU A 89 -0.68 6.88 39.08
N ARG A 90 0.14 7.78 38.55
CA ARG A 90 1.15 8.50 39.35
C ARG A 90 0.52 9.51 40.31
N GLY A 91 -0.54 10.20 39.89
CA GLY A 91 -1.28 11.14 40.73
C GLY A 91 -2.19 10.48 41.77
N ALA A 92 -2.58 9.22 41.57
CA ALA A 92 -3.38 8.45 42.53
C ALA A 92 -2.53 7.74 43.62
N LEU A 93 -1.21 7.66 43.43
CA LEU A 93 -0.27 7.00 44.35
C LEU A 93 0.61 8.00 45.13
N GLY A 94 0.44 9.31 44.91
CA GLY A 94 1.11 10.39 45.64
C GLY A 94 0.12 11.20 46.45
#